data_AF-A0A016SQ84-F1
#
_entry.id   AF-A0A016SQ84-F1
#
_cell.length_a   1.000
_cell.length_b   1.000
_cell.length_c   1.000
_cell.angle_alpha   90.00
_cell.angle_beta   90.00
_cell.angle_gamma   90.00
#
_symmetry.space_group_name_H-M   'P 1'
#
loop_
_entity.id
_entity.type
_entity.pdbx_description
1 polymer ?
#
loop_
_entity_poly.entity_id
_entity_poly.type
_entity_poly.pdbx_seq_one_letter_code
_entity_poly.pdbx_strand_id
1 'polypeptide(L)'
;MEAKNYDRFSTPENVNTTQSSILAIQDLNQRYGFILYDKNARSTAPLKALDAIAQLTSIKPYSGRAFNQSLAIRKFARQSTAKDKLVYYFPCEYDYSEDKDRELFLEVMDQFGLRGRILLVSHTHSAEFVAKAYRQSQQNVVGDGMNIVERIQSFGRNHTESTATSISDSSSTTSRPTTSTSRSTSDLNRTSRLTTTTHERNDTAAAPTSTPALSTIEPAKSGSHCLFAGDLLNFGNESAAYENETKFIVNIGKKLFNSTRDVSAGIWAYGYTNYSSVTIGNDTMRSSLEEFSQDVDATMQLQDEIKIYNKRVLATLNSCNDTYRHANCLVFFSGLNSTLVWKNFYDDRYFKLNVTRNARIKRVVAVSLESVDFSKIVIPPDGVAVKASQNYTDDEASKVVEAILGKPVED
;
A
#
# COMPACT_ATOMS: atom_id res chain seq x y z
N MET A 1 5.89 12.22 16.62
CA MET A 1 5.73 13.46 17.41
C MET A 1 5.54 14.61 16.45
N GLU A 2 4.50 15.43 16.59
CA GLU A 2 3.99 16.34 15.54
C GLU A 2 4.49 17.78 15.72
N ALA A 3 5.21 18.32 14.73
CA ALA A 3 5.55 19.74 14.66
C ALA A 3 4.38 20.54 14.04
N LYS A 4 3.95 21.59 14.73
CA LYS A 4 2.99 22.56 14.21
C LYS A 4 3.53 23.95 14.38
N ASN A 5 4.23 24.41 13.35
CA ASN A 5 4.09 25.77 12.89
C ASN A 5 4.19 25.79 11.37
N TYR A 6 3.24 26.54 10.82
CA TYR A 6 3.13 27.04 9.46
C TYR A 6 2.52 26.23 8.31
N ASP A 7 2.22 24.93 8.43
CA ASP A 7 1.52 24.29 7.28
C ASP A 7 0.50 23.19 7.57
N ARG A 8 -0.64 23.25 6.84
CA ARG A 8 -1.71 22.22 6.80
C ARG A 8 -1.18 20.87 6.28
N PHE A 9 -0.07 20.88 5.55
CA PHE A 9 0.52 19.72 4.89
C PHE A 9 1.19 18.73 5.87
N SER A 10 1.95 19.20 6.85
CA SER A 10 2.79 18.34 7.73
C SER A 10 2.03 17.61 8.84
N THR A 11 0.92 18.20 9.29
CA THR A 11 0.16 17.80 10.48
C THR A 11 -0.52 16.44 10.31
N PRO A 12 -1.39 16.23 9.29
CA PRO A 12 -2.07 14.96 9.12
C PRO A 12 -1.09 13.83 8.81
N GLU A 13 -0.03 14.10 8.05
CA GLU A 13 0.97 13.10 7.68
C GLU A 13 1.76 12.62 8.89
N ASN A 14 2.24 13.53 9.75
CA ASN A 14 2.94 13.20 10.99
C ASN A 14 2.05 12.42 11.97
N VAL A 15 0.78 12.81 12.11
CA VAL A 15 -0.20 12.11 12.96
C VAL A 15 -0.46 10.70 12.42
N ASN A 16 -0.81 10.57 11.14
CA ASN A 16 -1.10 9.29 10.51
C ASN A 16 0.10 8.34 10.55
N THR A 17 1.30 8.87 10.31
CA THR A 17 2.54 8.10 10.37
C THR A 17 2.84 7.66 11.80
N THR A 18 2.64 8.54 12.79
CA THR A 18 2.80 8.20 14.21
C THR A 18 1.79 7.11 14.63
N GLN A 19 0.51 7.24 14.27
CA GLN A 19 -0.52 6.23 14.56
C GLN A 19 -0.19 4.87 13.93
N SER A 20 0.17 4.87 12.64
CA SER A 20 0.56 3.66 11.92
C SER A 20 1.78 2.99 12.54
N SER A 21 2.75 3.80 13.00
CA SER A 21 3.94 3.31 13.69
C SER A 21 3.57 2.68 15.03
N ILE A 22 2.76 3.34 15.86
CA ILE A 22 2.30 2.80 17.15
C ILE A 22 1.59 1.45 16.96
N LEU A 23 0.73 1.32 15.94
CA LEU A 23 0.07 0.05 15.61
C LEU A 23 1.07 -1.02 15.18
N ALA A 24 2.10 -0.67 14.41
CA ALA A 24 3.10 -1.61 13.90
C ALA A 24 4.04 -2.17 14.98
N ILE A 25 4.13 -1.51 16.15
CA ILE A 25 4.92 -1.97 17.30
C ILE A 25 4.09 -2.14 18.57
N GLN A 26 2.78 -2.30 18.44
CA GLN A 26 1.87 -2.46 19.58
C GLN A 26 2.14 -3.74 20.40
N ASP A 27 2.80 -4.72 19.79
CA ASP A 27 3.19 -6.02 20.37
C ASP A 27 4.39 -5.92 21.31
N LEU A 28 5.18 -4.84 21.27
CA LEU A 28 6.42 -4.70 22.06
C LEU A 28 6.21 -4.31 23.53
N ASN A 29 4.98 -4.31 24.04
CA ASN A 29 4.64 -3.95 25.43
C ASN A 29 5.22 -2.60 25.92
N GLN A 30 5.50 -1.70 24.99
CA GLN A 30 6.02 -0.36 25.27
C GLN A 30 4.90 0.65 25.54
N ARG A 31 5.26 1.77 26.19
CA ARG A 31 4.36 2.89 26.45
C ARG A 31 4.76 4.09 25.58
N TYR A 32 3.78 4.92 25.24
CA TYR A 32 3.94 6.02 24.31
C TYR A 32 3.59 7.33 24.98
N GLY A 33 4.47 8.33 24.87
CA GLY A 33 4.22 9.70 25.30
C GLY A 33 4.48 10.67 24.14
N PHE A 34 3.79 11.80 24.16
CA PHE A 34 3.95 12.84 23.15
C PHE A 34 4.53 14.08 23.80
N ILE A 35 5.54 14.70 23.17
CA ILE A 35 6.00 16.04 23.50
C ILE A 35 5.36 16.96 22.48
N LEU A 36 4.65 17.96 22.98
CA LEU A 36 3.92 18.94 22.20
C LEU A 36 4.79 20.18 22.11
N TYR A 37 5.07 20.60 20.87
CA TYR A 37 5.88 21.79 20.58
C TYR A 37 5.07 23.06 20.85
N ASP A 38 4.97 23.41 22.12
CA ASP A 38 4.61 24.76 22.54
C ASP A 38 5.79 25.45 23.22
N LYS A 39 5.61 26.72 23.61
CA LYS A 39 6.62 27.54 24.29
C LYS A 39 7.33 26.87 25.47
N ASN A 40 6.72 25.84 26.07
CA ASN A 40 7.18 25.19 27.28
C ASN A 40 7.56 23.72 27.06
N ALA A 41 7.43 23.19 25.82
CA ALA A 41 7.58 21.78 25.49
C ALA A 41 6.86 20.87 26.51
N ARG A 42 5.53 20.79 26.43
CA ARG A 42 4.74 19.94 27.34
C ARG A 42 4.79 18.48 26.90
N SER A 43 4.63 17.56 27.84
CA SER A 43 4.61 16.12 27.59
C SER A 43 3.30 15.51 28.07
N THR A 44 2.78 14.51 27.36
CA THR A 44 1.70 13.67 27.88
C THR A 44 2.25 12.56 28.79
N ALA A 45 1.38 11.96 29.59
CA ALA A 45 1.74 10.77 30.36
C ALA A 45 1.94 9.56 29.42
N PRO A 46 2.80 8.58 29.77
CA PRO A 46 2.96 7.37 28.95
C PRO A 46 1.69 6.52 28.92
N LEU A 47 1.17 6.26 27.73
CA LEU A 47 -0.06 5.49 27.48
C LEU A 47 0.23 4.16 26.78
N LYS A 48 -0.70 3.21 26.85
CA LYS A 48 -0.67 2.00 26.00
C LYS A 48 -0.97 2.37 24.55
N ALA A 49 -0.66 1.48 23.61
CA ALA A 49 -0.75 1.76 22.18
C ALA A 49 -2.10 2.35 21.74
N LEU A 50 -3.23 1.70 22.06
CA LEU A 50 -4.55 2.16 21.67
C LEU A 50 -4.94 3.49 22.33
N ASP A 51 -4.64 3.65 23.62
CA ASP A 51 -4.91 4.89 24.36
C ASP A 51 -4.07 6.05 23.80
N ALA A 52 -2.83 5.78 23.42
CA ALA A 52 -1.94 6.75 22.79
C ALA A 52 -2.46 7.20 21.43
N ILE A 53 -2.98 6.27 20.61
CA ILE A 53 -3.61 6.58 19.32
C ILE A 53 -4.83 7.47 19.52
N ALA A 54 -5.71 7.11 20.47
CA ALA A 54 -6.88 7.91 20.80
C ALA A 54 -6.51 9.31 21.30
N GLN A 55 -5.51 9.40 22.18
CA GLN A 55 -5.00 10.69 22.66
C GLN A 55 -4.42 11.52 21.51
N LEU A 56 -3.68 10.92 20.58
CA LEU A 56 -3.09 11.62 19.45
C LEU A 56 -4.16 12.29 18.57
N THR A 57 -5.29 11.62 18.33
CA THR A 57 -6.44 12.19 17.60
C THR A 57 -7.09 13.37 18.32
N SER A 58 -7.00 13.41 19.66
CA SER A 58 -7.58 14.48 20.49
C SER A 58 -6.69 15.72 20.63
N ILE A 59 -5.39 15.60 20.34
CA ILE A 59 -4.43 16.69 20.50
C ILE A 59 -4.67 17.75 19.41
N LYS A 60 -5.00 18.97 19.84
CA LYS A 60 -5.19 20.11 18.92
C LYS A 60 -3.90 20.92 18.76
N PRO A 61 -3.63 21.45 17.55
CA PRO A 61 -2.62 22.48 17.33
C PRO A 61 -2.73 23.63 18.33
N TYR A 62 -1.59 24.18 18.75
CA TYR A 62 -1.56 25.51 19.35
C TYR A 62 -1.03 26.50 18.30
N SER A 63 -1.84 27.48 17.89
CA SER A 63 -1.45 28.45 16.87
C SER A 63 -0.66 29.63 17.46
N GLY A 64 0.34 30.12 16.73
CA GLY A 64 0.86 31.49 16.89
C GLY A 64 2.15 31.71 17.67
N ARG A 65 3.10 30.75 17.73
CA ARG A 65 4.42 30.98 18.36
C ARG A 65 5.54 30.22 17.68
N ALA A 66 6.73 30.80 17.57
CA ALA A 66 7.90 30.16 16.97
C ALA A 66 8.26 28.78 17.59
N PHE A 67 8.65 27.86 16.71
CA PHE A 67 9.12 26.51 17.01
C PHE A 67 10.47 26.56 17.74
N ASN A 68 10.61 25.81 18.85
CA ASN A 68 11.87 25.66 19.58
C ASN A 68 12.16 24.17 19.78
N GLN A 69 13.23 23.71 19.14
CA GLN A 69 13.61 22.31 19.03
C GLN A 69 14.39 21.85 20.24
N SER A 70 15.31 22.68 20.70
CA SER A 70 16.17 22.39 21.85
C SER A 70 15.35 22.20 23.12
N LEU A 71 14.25 22.93 23.31
CA LEU A 71 13.32 22.73 24.42
C LEU A 71 12.65 21.35 24.39
N ALA A 72 12.24 20.88 23.20
CA ALA A 72 11.65 19.54 23.06
C ALA A 72 12.67 18.43 23.37
N ILE A 73 13.91 18.58 22.91
CA ILE A 73 14.98 17.63 23.23
C ILE A 73 15.32 17.66 24.72
N ARG A 74 15.43 18.85 25.34
CA ARG A 74 15.64 18.97 26.79
C ARG A 74 14.48 18.34 27.58
N LYS A 75 13.25 18.48 27.10
CA LYS A 75 12.07 17.86 27.72
C LYS A 75 12.19 16.35 27.70
N PHE A 76 12.52 15.76 26.55
CA PHE A 76 12.78 14.33 26.43
C PHE A 76 13.94 13.90 27.34
N ALA A 77 15.07 14.61 27.31
CA ALA A 77 16.24 14.30 28.12
C ALA A 77 15.92 14.22 29.62
N ARG A 78 15.10 15.15 30.13
CA ARG A 78 14.73 15.22 31.55
C ARG A 78 13.73 14.16 32.00
N GLN A 79 12.92 13.64 31.08
CA GLN A 79 11.82 12.73 31.41
C GLN A 79 12.08 11.28 30.98
N SER A 80 13.06 11.08 30.10
CA SER A 80 13.42 9.78 29.56
C SER A 80 14.40 9.04 30.45
N THR A 81 14.29 7.71 30.46
CA THR A 81 15.29 6.78 30.96
C THR A 81 16.21 6.35 29.81
N ALA A 82 17.32 5.65 30.12
CA ALA A 82 18.27 5.18 29.10
C ALA A 82 17.64 4.29 28.00
N LYS A 83 16.51 3.63 28.29
CA LYS A 83 15.80 2.73 27.36
C LYS A 83 14.83 3.47 26.44
N ASP A 84 14.42 4.67 26.82
CA ASP A 84 13.45 5.43 26.07
C ASP A 84 14.08 6.03 24.83
N LYS A 85 13.30 6.05 23.74
CA LYS A 85 13.66 6.53 22.43
C LYS A 85 12.72 7.63 21.97
N LEU A 86 13.23 8.54 21.15
CA LEU A 86 12.47 9.66 20.60
C LEU A 86 12.39 9.55 19.08
N VAL A 87 11.19 9.72 18.53
CA VAL A 87 11.00 9.96 17.10
C VAL A 87 10.65 11.43 16.91
N TYR A 88 11.54 12.16 16.25
CA TYR A 88 11.49 13.61 16.07
C TYR A 88 11.16 13.92 14.61
N TYR A 89 10.04 14.60 14.35
CA TYR A 89 9.64 14.96 12.99
C TYR A 89 9.91 16.43 12.73
N PHE A 90 10.57 16.73 11.62
CA PHE A 90 10.69 18.08 11.10
C PHE A 90 9.39 18.49 10.40
N PRO A 91 8.89 19.72 10.61
CA PRO A 91 7.81 20.26 9.79
C PRO A 91 8.25 20.36 8.32
N CYS A 92 7.31 20.27 7.37
CA CYS A 92 7.65 20.23 5.94
C CYS A 92 8.32 21.52 5.45
N GLU A 93 7.86 22.68 5.91
CA GLU A 93 8.46 23.99 5.62
C GLU A 93 9.70 24.31 6.46
N TYR A 94 10.25 23.33 7.18
CA TYR A 94 11.41 23.56 8.01
C TYR A 94 12.64 23.89 7.15
N ASP A 95 13.13 25.11 7.29
CA ASP A 95 14.35 25.57 6.64
C ASP A 95 15.58 25.20 7.47
N TYR A 96 16.35 24.24 6.96
CA TYR A 96 17.58 23.74 7.58
C TYR A 96 18.73 24.77 7.55
N SER A 97 18.63 25.81 6.72
CA SER A 97 19.65 26.84 6.53
C SER A 97 19.47 28.02 7.49
N GLU A 98 18.24 28.34 7.89
CA GLU A 98 17.91 29.49 8.75
C GLU A 98 17.64 29.13 10.22
N ASP A 99 17.81 27.86 10.61
CA ASP A 99 17.51 27.43 11.97
C ASP A 99 18.57 27.87 13.00
N LYS A 100 18.25 28.96 13.69
CA LYS A 100 19.06 29.53 14.78
C LYS A 100 19.12 28.63 16.03
N ASP A 101 18.21 27.67 16.19
CA ASP A 101 18.17 26.75 17.34
C ASP A 101 18.89 25.42 17.06
N ARG A 102 19.39 25.21 15.84
CA ARG A 102 20.06 23.96 15.43
C ARG A 102 21.30 23.64 16.27
N GLU A 103 22.20 24.61 16.46
CA GLU A 103 23.42 24.35 17.24
C GLU A 103 23.07 24.04 18.71
N LEU A 104 22.06 24.73 19.28
CA LEU A 104 21.58 24.44 20.64
C LEU A 104 20.93 23.06 20.74
N PHE A 105 20.21 22.62 19.70
CA PHE A 105 19.69 21.26 19.61
C PHE A 105 20.82 20.23 19.64
N LEU A 106 21.90 20.45 18.87
CA LEU A 106 23.06 19.56 18.84
C LEU A 106 23.80 19.53 20.18
N GLU A 107 23.99 20.69 20.81
CA GLU A 107 24.58 20.78 22.15
C GLU A 107 23.78 19.97 23.19
N VAL A 108 22.45 20.04 23.14
CA VAL A 108 21.59 19.24 24.05
C VAL A 108 21.72 17.75 23.74
N MET A 109 21.75 17.35 22.47
CA MET A 109 21.95 15.94 22.11
C MET A 109 23.28 15.40 22.66
N ASP A 110 24.34 16.20 22.58
CA ASP A 110 25.67 15.82 23.05
C ASP A 110 25.75 15.83 24.58
N GLN A 111 25.24 16.89 25.23
CA GLN A 111 25.20 17.04 26.68
C GLN A 111 24.50 15.87 27.38
N PHE A 112 23.41 15.37 26.80
CA PHE A 112 22.59 14.30 27.40
C PHE A 112 22.84 12.91 26.79
N GLY A 113 23.84 12.77 25.91
CA GLY A 113 24.18 11.48 25.29
C GLY A 113 23.02 10.87 24.49
N LEU A 114 22.29 11.69 23.75
CA LEU A 114 21.06 11.29 23.05
C LEU A 114 21.30 10.79 21.62
N ARG A 115 22.55 10.80 21.14
CA ARG A 115 22.90 10.21 19.84
C ARG A 115 22.54 8.73 19.82
N GLY A 116 21.84 8.26 18.78
CA GLY A 116 21.32 6.90 18.72
C GLY A 116 20.03 6.63 19.51
N ARG A 117 19.59 7.59 20.32
CA ARG A 117 18.30 7.53 21.05
C ARG A 117 17.22 8.41 20.43
N ILE A 118 17.57 9.15 19.38
CA ILE A 118 16.66 9.99 18.61
C ILE A 118 16.70 9.57 17.15
N LEU A 119 15.54 9.26 16.59
CA LEU A 119 15.32 9.08 15.15
C LEU A 119 14.78 10.40 14.59
N LEU A 120 15.54 11.03 13.71
CA LEU A 120 15.14 12.25 13.01
C LEU A 120 14.34 11.88 11.76
N VAL A 121 13.20 12.53 11.53
CA VAL A 121 12.31 12.25 10.40
C VAL A 121 12.07 13.52 9.61
N SER A 122 12.47 13.53 8.35
CA SER A 122 12.19 14.59 7.39
C SER A 122 11.37 14.04 6.24
N HIS A 123 10.30 14.74 5.88
CA HIS A 123 9.49 14.44 4.71
C HIS A 123 10.00 15.13 3.44
N THR A 124 10.87 16.13 3.56
CA THR A 124 11.24 17.02 2.45
C THR A 124 12.70 16.91 2.03
N HIS A 125 13.54 16.24 2.81
CA HIS A 125 14.97 16.14 2.55
C HIS A 125 15.46 14.71 2.73
N SER A 126 16.44 14.30 1.94
CA SER A 126 17.04 12.97 2.02
C SER A 126 17.69 12.70 3.38
N ALA A 127 17.79 11.43 3.75
CA ALA A 127 18.40 11.05 5.02
C ALA A 127 19.86 11.45 5.11
N GLU A 128 20.59 11.42 3.99
CA GLU A 128 21.98 11.87 3.92
C GLU A 128 22.09 13.37 4.25
N PHE A 129 21.24 14.20 3.65
CA PHE A 129 21.22 15.64 3.89
C PHE A 129 20.95 15.94 5.37
N VAL A 130 19.90 15.34 5.93
CA VAL A 130 19.49 15.56 7.33
C VAL A 130 20.54 15.02 8.30
N ALA A 131 21.13 13.85 8.01
CA ALA A 131 22.22 13.27 8.78
C ALA A 131 23.43 14.21 8.86
N LYS A 132 23.80 14.82 7.72
CA LYS A 132 24.88 15.81 7.65
C LYS A 132 24.51 17.08 8.43
N ALA A 133 23.32 17.63 8.21
CA ALA A 133 22.86 18.84 8.88
C ALA A 133 22.83 18.71 10.41
N TYR A 134 22.46 17.52 10.91
CA TYR A 134 22.32 17.24 12.34
C TYR A 134 23.46 16.40 12.95
N ARG A 135 24.58 16.24 12.22
CA ARG A 135 25.75 15.45 12.63
C ARG A 135 25.38 14.08 13.21
N GLN A 136 24.38 13.42 12.61
CA GLN A 136 23.82 12.16 13.09
C GLN A 136 24.12 11.03 12.10
N SER A 137 24.23 9.80 12.59
CA SER A 137 24.34 8.62 11.73
C SER A 137 23.07 8.46 10.90
N GLN A 138 23.22 8.12 9.61
CA GLN A 138 22.08 7.88 8.70
C GLN A 138 21.13 6.78 9.20
N GLN A 139 21.59 5.86 10.06
CA GLN A 139 20.73 4.84 10.69
C GLN A 139 19.70 5.44 11.66
N ASN A 140 19.97 6.64 12.18
CA ASN A 140 19.11 7.39 13.09
C ASN A 140 18.42 8.56 12.36
N VAL A 141 18.31 8.47 11.04
CA VAL A 141 17.64 9.45 10.21
C VAL A 141 16.73 8.73 9.21
N VAL A 142 15.56 9.31 9.01
CA VAL A 142 14.62 8.99 7.95
C VAL A 142 14.42 10.26 7.14
N GLY A 143 14.69 10.17 5.84
CA GLY A 143 14.47 11.27 4.91
C GLY A 143 13.37 10.97 3.92
N ASP A 144 13.19 11.90 3.00
CA ASP A 144 12.26 11.79 1.89
C ASP A 144 12.48 10.49 1.09
N GLY A 145 11.38 9.90 0.62
CA GLY A 145 11.34 8.62 -0.09
C GLY A 145 11.52 7.38 0.79
N MET A 146 11.81 7.52 2.09
CA MET A 146 12.00 6.37 2.98
C MET A 146 10.71 5.94 3.70
N ASN A 147 10.63 4.66 4.07
CA ASN A 147 9.49 4.14 4.84
C ASN A 147 9.59 4.49 6.33
N ILE A 148 8.97 5.60 6.73
CA ILE A 148 9.04 6.12 8.10
C ILE A 148 8.51 5.13 9.14
N VAL A 149 7.39 4.45 8.86
CA VAL A 149 6.77 3.49 9.80
C VAL A 149 7.72 2.33 10.12
N GLU A 150 8.34 1.77 9.09
CA GLU A 150 9.32 0.68 9.22
C GLU A 150 10.59 1.12 9.93
N ARG A 151 11.09 2.33 9.63
CA ARG A 151 12.27 2.86 10.31
C ARG A 151 12.00 3.09 11.79
N ILE A 152 10.81 3.58 12.14
CA ILE A 152 10.37 3.71 13.54
C ILE A 152 10.24 2.34 14.20
N GLN A 153 9.69 1.34 13.50
CA GLN A 153 9.56 -0.01 14.02
C GLN A 153 10.93 -0.63 14.31
N SER A 154 11.86 -0.56 13.37
CA SER A 154 13.24 -1.05 13.54
C SER A 154 13.95 -0.31 14.67
N PHE A 155 13.81 1.02 14.69
CA PHE A 155 14.36 1.86 15.74
C PHE A 155 13.79 1.51 17.12
N GLY A 156 12.49 1.25 17.24
CA GLY A 156 11.85 0.81 18.47
C GLY A 156 12.34 -0.56 18.95
N ARG A 157 12.52 -1.52 18.02
CA ARG A 157 12.90 -2.91 18.29
C ARG A 157 14.35 -3.15 18.64
N ASN A 158 15.26 -2.23 18.30
CA ASN A 158 16.71 -2.35 18.55
C ASN A 158 17.11 -2.40 20.05
N HIS A 159 16.23 -2.81 20.96
CA HIS A 159 16.57 -3.10 22.35
C HIS A 159 16.01 -4.43 22.90
N THR A 160 15.26 -5.22 22.12
CA THR A 160 14.59 -6.42 22.65
C THR A 160 15.45 -7.70 22.57
N GLU A 161 16.55 -7.72 21.81
CA GLU A 161 17.40 -8.93 21.65
C GLU A 161 18.89 -8.61 21.77
N SER A 162 19.32 -8.15 22.94
CA SER A 162 20.74 -8.22 23.30
C SER A 162 20.89 -8.71 24.74
N THR A 163 20.40 -9.92 24.98
CA THR A 163 20.70 -10.70 26.18
C THR A 163 20.82 -12.18 25.83
N ALA A 164 21.77 -12.53 24.96
CA ALA A 164 22.39 -13.85 24.88
C ALA A 164 23.51 -13.86 23.83
N THR A 165 24.61 -13.15 24.09
CA THR A 165 25.89 -13.54 23.50
C THR A 165 26.90 -13.63 24.62
N SER A 166 27.16 -14.88 24.98
CA SER A 166 28.27 -15.36 25.77
C SER A 166 29.57 -14.67 25.36
N ILE A 167 30.24 -14.14 26.37
CA ILE A 167 31.67 -13.82 26.35
C ILE A 167 32.40 -15.08 25.89
N SER A 168 33.20 -14.96 24.82
CA SER A 168 34.28 -15.90 24.53
C SER A 168 35.39 -15.13 23.84
N ASP A 169 36.40 -14.85 24.66
CA ASP A 169 37.66 -14.26 24.31
C ASP A 169 38.36 -15.01 23.18
N SER A 170 39.01 -14.23 22.32
CA SER A 170 40.00 -14.70 21.37
C SER A 170 41.22 -15.22 22.11
N SER A 171 41.56 -16.49 21.92
CA SER A 171 42.94 -16.93 22.02
C SER A 171 43.23 -18.03 20.98
N SER A 172 44.35 -17.85 20.33
CA SER A 172 44.96 -18.65 19.28
C SER A 172 45.65 -19.89 19.84
N THR A 173 45.62 -21.03 19.12
CA THR A 173 46.75 -21.97 18.94
C THR A 173 46.43 -23.18 18.02
N THR A 174 47.12 -23.21 16.88
CA THR A 174 47.89 -24.27 16.19
C THR A 174 47.60 -25.79 16.35
N SER A 175 47.36 -26.47 15.19
CA SER A 175 47.74 -27.85 14.71
C SER A 175 47.39 -29.11 15.54
N ARG A 176 47.10 -30.34 15.05
CA ARG A 176 47.23 -31.10 13.77
C ARG A 176 46.22 -32.30 13.85
N PRO A 177 46.05 -33.14 12.79
CA PRO A 177 44.87 -33.96 12.54
C PRO A 177 44.98 -35.40 13.07
N THR A 178 43.83 -36.08 13.22
CA THR A 178 43.79 -37.55 13.10
C THR A 178 42.48 -38.03 12.46
N THR A 179 42.69 -38.84 11.42
CA THR A 179 41.76 -39.65 10.65
C THR A 179 41.15 -40.80 11.46
N SER A 180 39.93 -41.20 11.12
CA SER A 180 39.42 -42.59 10.96
C SER A 180 37.97 -42.73 11.42
N THR A 181 37.09 -43.60 10.93
CA THR A 181 36.97 -44.44 9.73
C THR A 181 35.59 -45.12 9.87
N SER A 182 34.81 -45.15 8.78
CA SER A 182 33.78 -46.14 8.40
C SER A 182 32.65 -46.57 9.37
N ARG A 183 31.41 -46.58 8.85
CA ARG A 183 30.84 -47.83 8.30
C ARG A 183 29.62 -47.57 7.41
N SER A 184 29.73 -48.07 6.19
CA SER A 184 28.63 -48.37 5.26
C SER A 184 27.98 -49.70 5.60
N THR A 185 26.71 -49.85 5.19
CA THR A 185 26.09 -51.06 4.62
C THR A 185 24.87 -50.55 3.84
N SER A 186 24.94 -50.48 2.50
CA SER A 186 24.62 -51.54 1.51
C SER A 186 23.10 -51.75 1.41
N ASP A 187 22.46 -51.33 0.32
CA ASP A 187 22.22 -52.14 -0.91
C ASP A 187 20.74 -52.56 -0.91
N LEU A 188 20.00 -52.78 -2.00
CA LEU A 188 20.22 -52.75 -3.45
C LEU A 188 18.81 -52.87 -4.08
N ASN A 189 18.65 -52.27 -5.27
CA ASN A 189 17.86 -52.71 -6.43
C ASN A 189 16.47 -53.36 -6.28
N ARG A 190 15.51 -52.89 -7.11
CA ARG A 190 15.14 -53.65 -8.33
C ARG A 190 14.33 -52.86 -9.37
N THR A 191 14.77 -53.02 -10.61
CA THR A 191 14.26 -52.52 -11.89
C THR A 191 13.10 -53.38 -12.46
N SER A 192 12.40 -52.80 -13.45
CA SER A 192 11.63 -53.45 -14.54
C SER A 192 10.20 -53.89 -14.19
N ARG A 193 9.18 -53.89 -15.07
CA ARG A 193 9.14 -53.93 -16.54
C ARG A 193 7.72 -53.63 -17.04
N LEU A 194 7.62 -53.14 -18.27
CA LEU A 194 6.45 -53.04 -19.14
C LEU A 194 5.79 -54.41 -19.41
N THR A 195 4.45 -54.47 -19.50
CA THR A 195 3.77 -55.37 -20.46
C THR A 195 2.36 -54.91 -20.82
N THR A 196 2.14 -54.89 -22.12
CA THR A 196 0.91 -54.74 -22.89
C THR A 196 0.11 -56.04 -22.89
N THR A 197 -1.22 -55.97 -22.94
CA THR A 197 -2.05 -57.02 -23.57
C THR A 197 -3.29 -56.41 -24.21
N THR A 198 -3.38 -56.65 -25.51
CA THR A 198 -4.47 -56.46 -26.45
C THR A 198 -5.54 -57.53 -26.23
N HIS A 199 -6.82 -57.18 -26.41
CA HIS A 199 -7.84 -58.13 -26.84
C HIS A 199 -8.81 -57.43 -27.80
N GLU A 200 -8.70 -57.79 -29.09
CA GLU A 200 -9.72 -57.62 -30.11
C GLU A 200 -10.85 -58.66 -29.92
N ARG A 201 -12.10 -58.24 -30.16
CA ARG A 201 -13.08 -59.07 -30.88
C ARG A 201 -14.14 -58.18 -31.55
N ASN A 202 -14.19 -58.26 -32.87
CA ASN A 202 -15.24 -57.75 -33.75
C ASN A 202 -16.54 -58.56 -33.58
N ASP A 203 -17.71 -57.93 -33.71
CA ASP A 203 -18.55 -58.06 -34.92
C ASP A 203 -19.89 -57.30 -34.86
N THR A 204 -20.11 -56.56 -35.95
CA THR A 204 -21.38 -56.37 -36.69
C THR A 204 -22.50 -55.44 -36.17
N ALA A 205 -22.49 -54.24 -36.77
CA ALA A 205 -23.59 -53.48 -37.38
C ALA A 205 -25.03 -53.59 -36.83
N ALA A 206 -25.48 -52.48 -36.23
CA ALA A 206 -26.80 -51.92 -36.45
C ALA A 206 -26.72 -50.40 -36.24
N ALA A 207 -27.09 -49.62 -37.26
CA ALA A 207 -27.19 -48.17 -37.17
C ALA A 207 -28.49 -47.78 -36.44
N PRO A 208 -28.43 -46.85 -35.49
CA PRO A 208 -29.50 -45.91 -35.29
C PRO A 208 -28.99 -44.47 -35.46
N THR A 209 -29.67 -43.76 -36.36
CA THR A 209 -29.60 -42.32 -36.53
C THR A 209 -29.77 -41.60 -35.19
N SER A 210 -28.69 -41.05 -34.64
CA SER A 210 -28.74 -40.10 -33.52
C SER A 210 -28.31 -38.73 -34.01
N THR A 211 -29.30 -37.85 -34.10
CA THR A 211 -29.24 -36.39 -34.20
C THR A 211 -28.02 -35.82 -33.48
N PRO A 212 -27.30 -34.81 -34.03
CA PRO A 212 -26.28 -34.10 -33.26
C PRO A 212 -26.98 -33.50 -32.06
N ALA A 213 -26.64 -33.97 -30.86
CA ALA A 213 -26.97 -33.26 -29.64
C ALA A 213 -26.27 -31.91 -29.76
N LEU A 214 -27.05 -30.89 -30.06
CA LEU A 214 -26.68 -29.50 -29.88
C LEU A 214 -26.27 -29.39 -28.43
N SER A 215 -24.96 -29.42 -28.18
CA SER A 215 -24.39 -28.97 -26.92
C SER A 215 -24.73 -27.49 -26.87
N THR A 216 -25.88 -27.21 -26.25
CA THR A 216 -26.23 -25.89 -25.79
C THR A 216 -25.14 -25.53 -24.80
N ILE A 217 -24.11 -24.83 -25.27
CA ILE A 217 -23.23 -24.05 -24.41
C ILE A 217 -24.19 -23.10 -23.69
N GLU A 218 -24.47 -23.43 -22.45
CA GLU A 218 -25.26 -22.63 -21.54
C GLU A 218 -24.67 -21.21 -21.57
N PRO A 219 -25.39 -20.18 -22.04
CA PRO A 219 -24.89 -18.82 -22.00
C PRO A 219 -25.09 -18.29 -20.57
N ALA A 220 -24.39 -18.88 -19.61
CA ALA A 220 -24.34 -18.37 -18.24
C ALA A 220 -23.27 -17.28 -18.14
N LYS A 221 -23.37 -16.22 -18.95
CA LYS A 221 -22.71 -14.97 -18.59
C LYS A 221 -23.62 -14.26 -17.59
N SER A 222 -23.39 -14.54 -16.31
CA SER A 222 -23.94 -13.77 -15.19
C SER A 222 -23.78 -12.27 -15.47
N GLY A 223 -24.75 -11.45 -15.06
CA GLY A 223 -24.69 -10.00 -15.24
C GLY A 223 -23.37 -9.37 -14.79
N SER A 224 -22.99 -8.27 -15.44
CA SER A 224 -21.76 -7.55 -15.15
C SER A 224 -22.07 -6.33 -14.30
N HIS A 225 -21.71 -6.39 -13.01
CA HIS A 225 -21.95 -5.34 -12.04
C HIS A 225 -20.60 -4.79 -11.56
N CYS A 226 -20.11 -3.77 -12.25
CA CYS A 226 -18.73 -3.28 -12.08
C CYS A 226 -18.68 -1.98 -11.28
N LEU A 227 -17.86 -1.95 -10.23
CA LEU A 227 -17.40 -0.69 -9.65
C LEU A 227 -16.20 -0.20 -10.46
N PHE A 228 -16.26 1.04 -10.93
CA PHE A 228 -15.14 1.75 -11.57
C PHE A 228 -14.43 2.57 -10.49
N ALA A 229 -13.10 2.51 -10.43
CA ALA A 229 -12.27 3.24 -9.49
C ALA A 229 -11.32 4.16 -10.27
N GLY A 230 -11.70 5.43 -10.43
CA GLY A 230 -10.98 6.45 -11.19
C GLY A 230 -9.85 7.13 -10.41
N ASP A 231 -8.87 7.64 -11.14
CA ASP A 231 -7.63 8.23 -10.65
C ASP A 231 -7.66 9.75 -10.69
N LEU A 232 -7.89 10.38 -9.54
CA LEU A 232 -7.74 11.83 -9.39
C LEU A 232 -6.42 12.18 -8.68
N LEU A 233 -5.32 11.48 -8.96
CA LEU A 233 -4.04 11.70 -8.27
C LEU A 233 -2.83 11.84 -9.21
N ASN A 234 -2.76 11.01 -10.26
CA ASN A 234 -1.47 10.75 -10.91
C ASN A 234 -1.11 11.67 -12.08
N PHE A 235 -2.00 12.55 -12.52
CA PHE A 235 -1.72 13.49 -13.62
C PHE A 235 -1.23 14.88 -13.16
N GLY A 236 -0.98 15.05 -11.85
CA GLY A 236 -0.51 16.33 -11.31
C GLY A 236 -1.47 17.48 -11.65
N ASN A 237 -0.96 18.51 -12.33
CA ASN A 237 -1.72 19.69 -12.75
C ASN A 237 -2.33 19.58 -14.16
N GLU A 238 -2.22 18.42 -14.83
CA GLU A 238 -2.72 18.22 -16.18
C GLU A 238 -4.23 17.93 -16.15
N SER A 239 -5.04 18.98 -15.98
CA SER A 239 -6.50 18.86 -15.88
C SER A 239 -7.14 18.12 -17.06
N ALA A 240 -6.59 18.30 -18.27
CA ALA A 240 -7.05 17.63 -19.48
C ALA A 240 -6.90 16.09 -19.42
N ALA A 241 -5.90 15.57 -18.70
CA ALA A 241 -5.72 14.13 -18.54
C ALA A 241 -6.83 13.51 -17.68
N TYR A 242 -7.24 14.18 -16.60
CA TYR A 242 -8.40 13.76 -15.80
C TYR A 242 -9.71 13.83 -16.60
N GLU A 243 -9.91 14.87 -17.41
CA GLU A 243 -11.07 14.95 -18.31
C GLU A 243 -11.08 13.83 -19.35
N ASN A 244 -9.91 13.45 -19.87
CA ASN A 244 -9.79 12.35 -20.82
C ASN A 244 -10.08 11.01 -20.15
N GLU A 245 -9.64 10.79 -18.90
CA GLU A 245 -9.99 9.60 -18.13
C GLU A 245 -11.50 9.51 -17.90
N THR A 246 -12.15 10.61 -17.52
CA THR A 246 -13.62 10.68 -17.39
C THR A 246 -14.32 10.22 -18.67
N LYS A 247 -13.91 10.75 -19.83
CA LYS A 247 -14.47 10.35 -21.14
C LYS A 247 -14.21 8.88 -21.44
N PHE A 248 -13.03 8.36 -21.07
CA PHE A 248 -12.67 6.97 -21.28
C PHE A 248 -13.54 6.02 -20.44
N ILE A 249 -13.72 6.33 -19.15
CA ILE A 249 -14.61 5.59 -18.24
C ILE A 249 -16.04 5.55 -18.80
N VAL A 250 -16.57 6.69 -19.26
CA VAL A 250 -17.91 6.77 -19.89
C VAL A 250 -17.97 5.93 -21.18
N ASN A 251 -16.94 5.94 -22.02
CA ASN A 251 -16.92 5.13 -23.25
C ASN A 251 -16.91 3.62 -22.93
N ILE A 252 -16.13 3.18 -21.94
CA ILE A 252 -16.14 1.80 -21.45
C ILE A 252 -17.53 1.45 -20.93
N GLY A 253 -18.15 2.33 -20.13
CA GLY A 253 -19.51 2.18 -19.64
C GLY A 253 -20.52 1.99 -20.79
N LYS A 254 -20.48 2.87 -21.81
CA LYS A 254 -21.34 2.78 -22.99
C LYS A 254 -21.22 1.43 -23.69
N LYS A 255 -20.00 0.95 -23.91
CA LYS A 255 -19.76 -0.37 -24.52
C LYS A 255 -20.25 -1.50 -23.62
N LEU A 256 -20.04 -1.42 -22.32
CA LEU A 256 -20.47 -2.44 -21.36
C LEU A 256 -22.01 -2.57 -21.32
N PHE A 257 -22.73 -1.44 -21.18
CA PHE A 257 -24.21 -1.41 -21.19
C PHE A 257 -24.81 -1.92 -22.51
N ASN A 258 -24.10 -1.74 -23.63
CA ASN A 258 -24.52 -2.28 -24.93
C ASN A 258 -24.16 -3.77 -25.12
N SER A 259 -23.31 -4.34 -24.27
CA SER A 259 -22.77 -5.70 -24.46
C SER A 259 -23.64 -6.80 -23.85
N THR A 260 -24.34 -6.54 -22.74
CA THR A 260 -25.18 -7.54 -22.05
C THR A 260 -26.44 -6.89 -21.45
N ARG A 261 -27.48 -7.69 -21.15
CA ARG A 261 -28.77 -7.17 -20.66
C ARG A 261 -28.84 -6.94 -19.16
N ASP A 262 -27.92 -7.52 -18.41
CA ASP A 262 -27.86 -7.45 -16.95
C ASP A 262 -26.56 -6.75 -16.56
N VAL A 263 -26.57 -5.42 -16.66
CA VAL A 263 -25.41 -4.57 -16.39
C VAL A 263 -25.80 -3.53 -15.36
N SER A 264 -24.93 -3.35 -14.37
CA SER A 264 -24.92 -2.12 -13.61
C SER A 264 -23.49 -1.63 -13.42
N ALA A 265 -23.34 -0.32 -13.28
CA ALA A 265 -22.04 0.31 -13.09
C ALA A 265 -22.12 1.34 -11.96
N GLY A 266 -21.12 1.33 -11.09
CA GLY A 266 -20.91 2.36 -10.09
C GLY A 266 -19.55 3.00 -10.29
N ILE A 267 -19.36 4.21 -9.77
CA ILE A 267 -18.09 4.93 -9.84
C ILE A 267 -17.65 5.35 -8.44
N TRP A 268 -16.34 5.32 -8.25
CA TRP A 268 -15.65 5.85 -7.09
C TRP A 268 -14.31 6.43 -7.58
N ALA A 269 -13.76 7.40 -6.86
CA ALA A 269 -12.46 7.97 -7.19
C ALA A 269 -11.54 8.01 -5.97
N TYR A 270 -10.23 7.97 -6.20
CA TYR A 270 -9.19 8.22 -5.20
C TYR A 270 -8.33 9.42 -5.58
N GLY A 271 -7.52 9.93 -4.65
CA GLY A 271 -6.70 11.12 -4.88
C GLY A 271 -7.37 12.39 -4.38
N TYR A 272 -7.41 13.42 -5.22
CA TYR A 272 -8.05 14.72 -5.04
C TYR A 272 -9.58 14.59 -5.12
N THR A 273 -10.16 13.97 -4.09
CA THR A 273 -11.58 13.68 -4.00
C THR A 273 -12.11 13.95 -2.59
N ASN A 274 -13.41 13.75 -2.33
CA ASN A 274 -13.98 13.79 -0.98
C ASN A 274 -14.12 12.40 -0.34
N TYR A 275 -13.88 11.33 -1.10
CA TYR A 275 -14.01 9.95 -0.63
C TYR A 275 -12.75 9.47 0.09
N SER A 276 -12.92 8.91 1.29
CA SER A 276 -11.83 8.33 2.10
C SER A 276 -11.91 6.81 2.23
N SER A 277 -13.01 6.21 1.79
CA SER A 277 -13.27 4.78 1.80
C SER A 277 -14.23 4.38 0.68
N VAL A 278 -14.36 3.08 0.42
CA VAL A 278 -15.25 2.51 -0.60
C VAL A 278 -16.33 1.70 0.11
N THR A 279 -17.59 2.08 -0.10
CA THR A 279 -18.76 1.30 0.33
C THR A 279 -19.73 1.24 -0.83
N ILE A 280 -20.16 0.03 -1.20
CA ILE A 280 -21.14 -0.20 -2.25
C ILE A 280 -22.48 -0.47 -1.58
N GLY A 281 -23.42 0.47 -1.77
CA GLY A 281 -24.79 0.40 -1.28
C GLY A 281 -25.79 0.34 -2.44
N ASN A 282 -27.08 0.40 -2.09
CA ASN A 282 -28.18 0.30 -3.05
C ASN A 282 -28.09 1.38 -4.15
N ASP A 283 -27.65 2.59 -3.79
CA ASP A 283 -27.62 3.73 -4.70
C ASP A 283 -26.29 3.86 -5.46
N THR A 284 -25.32 2.96 -5.22
CA THR A 284 -23.99 3.02 -5.85
C THR A 284 -24.02 2.52 -7.30
N MET A 285 -24.90 1.57 -7.62
CA MET A 285 -24.91 0.90 -8.92
C MET A 285 -26.05 1.43 -9.78
N ARG A 286 -25.72 1.98 -10.95
CA ARG A 286 -26.69 2.46 -11.94
C ARG A 286 -26.99 1.40 -12.97
N SER A 287 -28.26 1.24 -13.32
CA SER A 287 -28.72 0.31 -14.35
C SER A 287 -28.83 0.95 -15.75
N SER A 288 -28.54 2.25 -15.86
CA SER A 288 -28.56 2.97 -17.13
C SER A 288 -27.24 3.70 -17.38
N LEU A 289 -26.86 3.80 -18.66
CA LEU A 289 -25.68 4.55 -19.08
C LEU A 289 -25.79 6.03 -18.70
N GLU A 290 -26.98 6.61 -18.79
CA GLU A 290 -27.19 8.04 -18.56
C GLU A 290 -26.93 8.42 -17.10
N GLU A 291 -27.51 7.68 -16.15
CA GLU A 291 -27.25 7.88 -14.72
C GLU A 291 -25.79 7.58 -14.36
N PHE A 292 -25.20 6.51 -14.93
CA PHE A 292 -23.79 6.20 -14.70
C PHE A 292 -22.89 7.34 -15.19
N SER A 293 -23.16 7.91 -16.36
CA SER A 293 -22.35 9.00 -16.91
C SER A 293 -22.45 10.26 -16.04
N GLN A 294 -23.64 10.57 -15.53
CA GLN A 294 -23.84 11.69 -14.59
C GLN A 294 -23.08 11.47 -13.28
N ASP A 295 -23.10 10.26 -12.73
CA ASP A 295 -22.32 9.93 -11.54
C ASP A 295 -20.81 10.03 -11.80
N VAL A 296 -20.34 9.62 -12.98
CA VAL A 296 -18.93 9.74 -13.38
C VAL A 296 -18.52 11.21 -13.44
N ASP A 297 -19.29 12.05 -14.11
CA ASP A 297 -19.03 13.50 -14.19
C ASP A 297 -19.03 14.18 -12.81
N ALA A 298 -19.89 13.73 -11.89
CA ALA A 298 -19.94 14.26 -10.53
C ALA A 298 -18.77 13.75 -9.65
N THR A 299 -18.40 12.48 -9.80
CA THR A 299 -17.40 11.79 -8.98
C THR A 299 -15.97 12.16 -9.39
N MET A 300 -15.74 12.38 -10.68
CA MET A 300 -14.42 12.72 -11.25
C MET A 300 -14.09 14.22 -11.17
N GLN A 301 -14.78 14.99 -10.32
CA GLN A 301 -14.45 16.39 -10.06
C GLN A 301 -13.29 16.51 -9.06
N LEU A 302 -12.19 17.11 -9.50
CA LEU A 302 -11.03 17.41 -8.66
C LEU A 302 -11.44 18.25 -7.44
N GLN A 303 -10.96 17.83 -6.28
CA GLN A 303 -11.09 18.55 -5.01
C GLN A 303 -9.74 19.15 -4.61
N ASP A 304 -9.75 20.10 -3.68
CA ASP A 304 -8.51 20.76 -3.24
C ASP A 304 -7.60 19.85 -2.39
N GLU A 305 -8.15 18.80 -1.78
CA GLU A 305 -7.45 17.93 -0.84
C GLU A 305 -7.32 16.48 -1.34
N ILE A 306 -6.13 15.92 -1.21
CA ILE A 306 -5.90 14.49 -1.42
C ILE A 306 -6.44 13.71 -0.22
N LYS A 307 -7.33 12.74 -0.45
CA LYS A 307 -7.82 11.83 0.59
C LYS A 307 -7.09 10.49 0.60
N ILE A 308 -6.68 10.01 -0.58
CA ILE A 308 -6.08 8.68 -0.74
C ILE A 308 -4.91 8.76 -1.71
N TYR A 309 -3.72 8.42 -1.21
CA TYR A 309 -2.48 8.33 -1.99
C TYR A 309 -2.29 6.93 -2.61
N ASN A 310 -1.46 6.84 -3.66
CA ASN A 310 -1.13 5.59 -4.36
C ASN A 310 -0.72 4.43 -3.44
N LYS A 311 0.08 4.70 -2.40
CA LYS A 311 0.52 3.66 -1.45
C LYS A 311 -0.65 3.03 -0.68
N ARG A 312 -1.79 3.72 -0.57
CA ARG A 312 -2.97 3.26 0.18
C ARG A 312 -4.13 2.80 -0.71
N VAL A 313 -4.16 3.18 -2.00
CA VAL A 313 -5.33 2.91 -2.86
C VAL A 313 -5.72 1.43 -2.92
N LEU A 314 -4.74 0.53 -3.10
CA LEU A 314 -5.03 -0.91 -3.14
C LEU A 314 -5.53 -1.42 -1.79
N ALA A 315 -5.01 -0.89 -0.67
CA ALA A 315 -5.49 -1.27 0.67
C ALA A 315 -6.91 -0.76 0.92
N THR A 316 -7.25 0.44 0.45
CA THR A 316 -8.62 0.98 0.49
C THR A 316 -9.57 0.12 -0.33
N LEU A 317 -9.21 -0.19 -1.59
CA LEU A 317 -10.02 -1.05 -2.46
C LEU A 317 -10.19 -2.45 -1.89
N ASN A 318 -9.14 -3.07 -1.35
CA ASN A 318 -9.22 -4.38 -0.69
C ASN A 318 -10.10 -4.37 0.57
N SER A 319 -10.31 -3.20 1.16
CA SER A 319 -11.18 -3.00 2.33
C SER A 319 -12.62 -2.64 1.95
N CYS A 320 -12.93 -2.51 0.65
CA CYS A 320 -14.25 -2.17 0.12
C CYS A 320 -15.34 -3.03 0.74
N ASN A 321 -16.38 -2.37 1.26
CA ASN A 321 -17.52 -3.05 1.86
C ASN A 321 -18.69 -3.13 0.88
N ASP A 322 -19.17 -4.33 0.61
CA ASP A 322 -20.38 -4.58 -0.19
C ASP A 322 -21.17 -5.73 0.45
N THR A 323 -21.87 -5.41 1.54
CA THR A 323 -22.60 -6.39 2.36
C THR A 323 -23.63 -7.18 1.55
N TYR A 324 -24.25 -6.54 0.55
CA TYR A 324 -25.34 -7.10 -0.25
C TYR A 324 -24.91 -7.59 -1.62
N ARG A 325 -23.60 -7.50 -1.94
CA ARG A 325 -22.99 -8.02 -3.18
C ARG A 325 -23.60 -7.40 -4.45
N HIS A 326 -23.74 -6.08 -4.42
CA HIS A 326 -24.17 -5.31 -5.58
C HIS A 326 -23.17 -5.39 -6.73
N ALA A 327 -21.87 -5.46 -6.43
CA ALA A 327 -20.81 -5.55 -7.43
C ALA A 327 -20.17 -6.95 -7.44
N ASN A 328 -19.87 -7.42 -8.66
CA ASN A 328 -19.12 -8.66 -8.88
C ASN A 328 -17.80 -8.43 -9.63
N CYS A 329 -17.55 -7.19 -10.04
CA CYS A 329 -16.44 -6.73 -10.86
C CYS A 329 -15.87 -5.41 -10.30
N LEU A 330 -14.54 -5.25 -10.37
CA LEU A 330 -13.84 -3.98 -10.14
C LEU A 330 -13.01 -3.63 -11.37
N VAL A 331 -13.13 -2.39 -11.84
CA VAL A 331 -12.27 -1.79 -12.88
C VAL A 331 -11.46 -0.67 -12.22
N PHE A 332 -10.17 -0.88 -12.05
CA PHE A 332 -9.26 0.04 -11.37
C PHE A 332 -8.40 0.78 -12.40
N PHE A 333 -8.46 2.10 -12.42
CA PHE A 333 -7.67 2.95 -13.32
C PHE A 333 -6.50 3.59 -12.56
N SER A 334 -5.35 3.66 -13.22
CA SER A 334 -4.24 4.46 -12.70
C SER A 334 -3.31 4.99 -13.78
N GLY A 335 -2.99 6.29 -13.69
CA GLY A 335 -1.95 7.00 -14.42
C GLY A 335 -0.57 6.91 -13.77
N LEU A 336 -0.34 5.96 -12.87
CA LEU A 336 0.99 5.72 -12.31
C LEU A 336 1.98 5.29 -13.40
N ASN A 337 3.14 5.94 -13.42
CA ASN A 337 4.26 5.60 -14.30
C ASN A 337 5.11 4.39 -13.81
N SER A 338 4.79 3.84 -12.63
CA SER A 338 5.52 2.71 -12.06
C SER A 338 4.71 1.94 -11.02
N THR A 339 4.78 0.60 -11.08
CA THR A 339 4.18 -0.28 -10.06
C THR A 339 5.02 -0.40 -8.79
N LEU A 340 6.21 0.20 -8.73
CA LEU A 340 7.11 0.10 -7.57
C LEU A 340 6.50 0.66 -6.29
N VAL A 341 5.55 1.60 -6.39
CA VAL A 341 4.80 2.10 -5.23
C VAL A 341 4.01 1.02 -4.49
N TRP A 342 3.69 -0.08 -5.17
CA TRP A 342 3.01 -1.25 -4.61
C TRP A 342 3.94 -2.45 -4.39
N LYS A 343 5.23 -2.31 -4.69
CA LYS A 343 6.22 -3.34 -4.40
C LYS A 343 6.56 -3.31 -2.90
N ASN A 344 6.46 -4.45 -2.25
CA ASN A 344 7.01 -4.65 -0.92
C ASN A 344 8.53 -4.77 -1.02
N PHE A 345 9.23 -3.89 -0.33
CA PHE A 345 10.70 -3.80 -0.38
C PHE A 345 11.41 -4.97 0.32
N TYR A 346 10.72 -5.77 1.13
CA TYR A 346 11.35 -6.82 1.94
C TYR A 346 11.36 -8.21 1.29
N ASP A 347 10.35 -8.51 0.49
CA ASP A 347 10.16 -9.85 -0.08
C ASP A 347 9.97 -9.83 -1.60
N ASP A 348 10.21 -8.66 -2.22
CA ASP A 348 10.01 -8.39 -3.64
C ASP A 348 8.59 -8.66 -4.17
N ARG A 349 7.62 -8.97 -3.28
CA ARG A 349 6.23 -9.23 -3.67
C ARG A 349 5.49 -7.91 -3.86
N TYR A 350 4.51 -7.93 -4.73
CA TYR A 350 3.64 -6.78 -4.95
C TYR A 350 2.39 -6.91 -4.08
N PHE A 351 1.94 -5.79 -3.51
CA PHE A 351 0.65 -5.72 -2.87
C PHE A 351 -0.42 -6.00 -3.93
N LYS A 352 -1.23 -7.02 -3.67
CA LYS A 352 -2.22 -7.50 -4.63
C LYS A 352 -3.55 -6.78 -4.44
N LEU A 353 -4.17 -6.40 -5.55
CA LEU A 353 -5.56 -5.99 -5.60
C LEU A 353 -6.43 -7.24 -5.48
N ASN A 354 -6.98 -7.44 -4.28
CA ASN A 354 -7.77 -8.58 -3.89
C ASN A 354 -8.98 -8.11 -3.07
N VAL A 355 -10.10 -7.89 -3.77
CA VAL A 355 -11.32 -7.30 -3.20
C VAL A 355 -12.33 -8.38 -2.77
N THR A 356 -11.85 -9.60 -2.58
CA THR A 356 -12.69 -10.77 -2.27
C THR A 356 -13.12 -10.85 -0.80
N ARG A 357 -12.37 -10.24 0.13
CA ARG A 357 -12.56 -10.43 1.58
C ARG A 357 -13.91 -9.90 2.06
N ASN A 358 -14.21 -8.65 1.74
CA ASN A 358 -15.38 -7.93 2.25
C ASN A 358 -16.48 -7.81 1.17
N ALA A 359 -16.11 -7.44 -0.06
CA ALA A 359 -17.07 -7.27 -1.15
C ALA A 359 -17.28 -8.53 -2.01
N ARG A 360 -16.40 -9.55 -1.91
CA ARG A 360 -16.48 -10.79 -2.72
C ARG A 360 -16.51 -10.57 -4.23
N ILE A 361 -15.95 -9.45 -4.68
CA ILE A 361 -15.75 -9.14 -6.10
C ILE A 361 -14.81 -10.19 -6.69
N LYS A 362 -15.27 -10.88 -7.74
CA LYS A 362 -14.52 -11.97 -8.36
C LYS A 362 -13.61 -11.44 -9.46
N ARG A 363 -14.17 -10.62 -10.36
CA ARG A 363 -13.47 -10.08 -11.54
C ARG A 363 -12.74 -8.79 -11.17
N VAL A 364 -11.45 -8.69 -11.49
CA VAL A 364 -10.67 -7.46 -11.31
C VAL A 364 -9.99 -7.12 -12.64
N VAL A 365 -10.18 -5.90 -13.11
CA VAL A 365 -9.52 -5.37 -14.30
C VAL A 365 -8.71 -4.15 -13.87
N ALA A 366 -7.38 -4.21 -13.97
CA ALA A 366 -6.49 -3.11 -13.67
C ALA A 366 -6.04 -2.45 -14.99
N VAL A 367 -6.46 -1.21 -15.21
CA VAL A 367 -6.21 -0.44 -16.42
C VAL A 367 -5.10 0.57 -16.15
N SER A 368 -3.97 0.40 -16.82
CA SER A 368 -2.90 1.41 -16.80
C SER A 368 -3.19 2.47 -17.85
N LEU A 369 -3.29 3.72 -17.42
CA LEU A 369 -3.47 4.88 -18.30
C LEU A 369 -2.14 5.39 -18.91
N GLU A 370 -1.01 4.96 -18.33
CA GLU A 370 0.36 5.30 -18.77
C GLU A 370 1.10 4.08 -19.37
N SER A 371 0.37 3.10 -19.91
CA SER A 371 0.95 1.89 -20.54
C SER A 371 1.91 1.05 -19.65
N VAL A 372 1.85 1.21 -18.34
CA VAL A 372 2.58 0.43 -17.33
C VAL A 372 1.97 -0.96 -17.17
N ASP A 373 2.82 -1.96 -16.95
CA ASP A 373 2.36 -3.33 -16.70
C ASP A 373 1.86 -3.52 -15.25
N PHE A 374 0.54 -3.70 -15.10
CA PHE A 374 -0.12 -3.99 -13.83
C PHE A 374 -0.33 -5.49 -13.54
N SER A 375 0.23 -6.40 -14.36
CA SER A 375 0.15 -7.85 -14.15
C SER A 375 0.59 -8.29 -12.75
N LYS A 376 1.56 -7.57 -12.16
CA LYS A 376 2.10 -7.85 -10.84
C LYS A 376 1.15 -7.50 -9.69
N ILE A 377 0.13 -6.65 -9.89
CA ILE A 377 -0.82 -6.31 -8.82
C ILE A 377 -2.14 -7.09 -8.90
N VAL A 378 -2.47 -7.69 -10.04
CA VAL A 378 -3.67 -8.53 -10.18
C VAL A 378 -3.39 -10.00 -9.86
N ILE A 379 -4.45 -10.79 -9.67
CA ILE A 379 -4.40 -12.22 -9.36
C ILE A 379 -5.13 -13.02 -10.47
N PRO A 380 -4.41 -13.70 -11.39
CA PRO A 380 -5.03 -14.54 -12.41
C PRO A 380 -5.75 -15.78 -11.82
N PRO A 381 -6.75 -16.35 -12.52
CA PRO A 381 -7.26 -15.95 -13.84
C PRO A 381 -8.31 -14.84 -13.80
N ASP A 382 -8.84 -14.52 -12.62
CA ASP A 382 -9.95 -13.56 -12.48
C ASP A 382 -9.50 -12.09 -12.47
N GLY A 383 -8.20 -11.85 -12.25
CA GLY A 383 -7.53 -10.56 -12.35
C GLY A 383 -6.81 -10.39 -13.69
N VAL A 384 -7.12 -9.33 -14.43
CA VAL A 384 -6.55 -8.99 -15.75
C VAL A 384 -5.95 -7.60 -15.71
N ALA A 385 -4.76 -7.42 -16.30
CA ALA A 385 -4.16 -6.10 -16.50
C ALA A 385 -4.34 -5.68 -17.97
N VAL A 386 -4.78 -4.45 -18.20
CA VAL A 386 -4.97 -3.88 -19.53
C VAL A 386 -4.17 -2.59 -19.62
N LYS A 387 -3.45 -2.38 -20.72
CA LYS A 387 -2.72 -1.14 -20.99
C LYS A 387 -3.56 -0.26 -21.90
N ALA A 388 -3.64 1.02 -21.56
CA ALA A 388 -4.16 2.07 -22.42
C ALA A 388 -3.05 3.11 -22.65
N SER A 389 -3.10 3.74 -23.82
CA SER A 389 -2.35 4.93 -24.19
C SER A 389 -3.06 6.18 -23.67
N GLN A 390 -2.33 7.29 -23.51
CA GLN A 390 -2.88 8.55 -22.99
C GLN A 390 -4.07 9.13 -23.79
N ASN A 391 -4.25 8.71 -25.05
CA ASN A 391 -5.31 9.19 -25.94
C ASN A 391 -6.57 8.30 -25.96
N TYR A 392 -6.57 7.20 -25.22
CA TYR A 392 -7.74 6.37 -24.92
C TYR A 392 -8.64 6.06 -26.14
N THR A 393 -8.13 5.24 -27.04
CA THR A 393 -8.83 4.85 -28.28
C THR A 393 -10.09 4.00 -28.00
N ASP A 394 -10.99 3.97 -28.98
CA ASP A 394 -12.21 3.15 -28.91
C ASP A 394 -11.90 1.64 -28.84
N ASP A 395 -10.79 1.22 -29.46
CA ASP A 395 -10.29 -0.15 -29.40
C ASP A 395 -9.79 -0.51 -27.99
N GLU A 396 -9.06 0.39 -27.32
CA GLU A 396 -8.63 0.20 -25.93
C GLU A 396 -9.82 0.10 -24.97
N ALA A 397 -10.86 0.90 -25.18
CA ALA A 397 -12.11 0.78 -24.40
C ALA A 397 -12.77 -0.58 -24.62
N SER A 398 -12.71 -1.11 -25.85
CA SER A 398 -13.23 -2.45 -26.18
C SER A 398 -12.43 -3.54 -25.47
N LYS A 399 -11.09 -3.46 -25.45
CA LYS A 399 -10.22 -4.40 -24.71
C LYS A 399 -10.55 -4.45 -23.22
N VAL A 400 -10.83 -3.30 -22.59
CA VAL A 400 -11.26 -3.26 -21.18
C VAL A 400 -12.60 -3.97 -20.99
N VAL A 401 -13.59 -3.75 -21.87
CA VAL A 401 -14.89 -4.44 -21.80
C VAL A 401 -14.74 -5.95 -21.99
N GLU A 402 -13.86 -6.39 -22.88
CA GLU A 402 -13.58 -7.81 -23.08
C GLU A 402 -12.97 -8.45 -21.82
N ALA A 403 -12.04 -7.76 -21.15
CA ALA A 403 -11.47 -8.18 -19.87
C ALA A 403 -12.53 -8.29 -18.77
N ILE A 404 -13.46 -7.32 -18.70
CA ILE A 404 -14.61 -7.33 -17.78
C ILE A 404 -15.48 -8.57 -18.02
N LEU A 405 -15.81 -8.85 -19.29
CA LEU A 405 -16.68 -9.95 -19.70
C LEU A 405 -16.00 -11.33 -19.73
N GLY A 406 -14.74 -11.42 -19.26
CA GLY A 406 -13.98 -12.66 -19.19
C GLY A 406 -13.56 -13.25 -20.53
N LYS A 407 -13.49 -12.43 -21.58
CA LYS A 407 -12.93 -12.83 -22.87
C LYS A 407 -11.40 -12.74 -22.84
N PRO A 408 -10.68 -13.51 -23.67
CA PRO A 408 -9.26 -13.29 -23.91
C PRO A 408 -9.05 -11.86 -24.43
N VAL A 409 -8.04 -11.18 -23.92
CA VAL A 409 -7.60 -9.88 -24.44
C VAL A 409 -6.37 -10.15 -25.30
N GLU A 410 -6.45 -9.83 -26.60
CA GLU A 410 -5.31 -9.92 -27.51
C GLU A 410 -4.47 -8.63 -27.39
N ASP A 411 -3.17 -8.79 -27.19
CA ASP A 411 -2.21 -7.68 -27.05
C ASP A 411 -2.03 -6.90 -28.35
#